data_AF-A0A6V9XPC5-F1
#
_entry.id   AF-A0A6V9XPC5-F1
#
_cell.length_a   1.000
_cell.length_b   1.000
_cell.length_c   1.000
_cell.angle_alpha   90.00
_cell.angle_beta   90.00
_cell.angle_gamma   90.00
#
_symmetry.space_group_name_H-M   'P 1'
#
loop_
_entity.id
_entity.type
_entity.pdbx_description
1 polymer ?
#
loop_
_entity_poly.entity_id
_entity_poly.type
_entity_poly.pdbx_seq_one_letter_code
_entity_poly.pdbx_strand_id
1 'polypeptide(L)'
;MMPIPANPTNASIQPQSLYDAWADLAWRAMLTEVNLSPKPGLVDRLNCGAHRDMALADFHRSAEAIRHWLPRFMEYGASCTRLPPESVLAGLRPLGMACEAAMFRATAGVNTHKGSIFSLGLLCAAIGRLYQLRQPIAAETLCATAADFCRGLTTRELRQNNLQLTAGQRLYQQLGLTGARGEAEAGYPLVIRHALPHYRALLAQGRDPELALLDTLLLLMSLNGDTNVASRGGADGLRWLQQQAAVLLHQGGIRTPDDLVYLHRFDQQCIERNLSPGGSADLLIVTWFLAQISQVNH
;
A
#
# COMPACT_ATOMS: atom_id res chain seq x y z
N MET A 1 26.21 11.88 1.25
CA MET A 1 25.48 10.78 0.57
C MET A 1 26.01 9.48 1.14
N MET A 2 25.35 8.90 2.15
CA MET A 2 25.77 7.59 2.66
C MET A 2 25.21 6.52 1.70
N PRO A 3 26.03 5.60 1.18
CA PRO A 3 25.55 4.51 0.34
C PRO A 3 24.60 3.61 1.14
N ILE A 4 23.58 3.08 0.47
CA ILE A 4 22.77 1.97 0.96
C ILE A 4 23.75 0.86 1.35
N PRO A 5 23.74 0.37 2.60
CA PRO A 5 24.68 -0.65 3.01
C PRO A 5 24.47 -1.88 2.12
N ALA A 6 25.55 -2.30 1.45
CA ALA A 6 25.62 -3.63 0.87
C ALA A 6 25.28 -4.65 1.96
N ASN A 7 24.38 -5.58 1.63
CA ASN A 7 23.92 -6.67 2.49
C ASN A 7 25.02 -7.14 3.45
N PRO A 8 24.84 -7.02 4.78
CA PRO A 8 25.64 -7.79 5.70
C PRO A 8 25.20 -9.25 5.56
N THR A 9 25.99 -10.05 4.85
CA THR A 9 25.88 -11.50 4.91
C THR A 9 26.12 -11.96 6.35
N ASN A 10 25.31 -12.95 6.76
CA ASN A 10 25.38 -13.77 7.98
C ASN A 10 24.76 -13.23 9.27
N ALA A 11 23.43 -13.19 9.28
CA ALA A 11 22.67 -14.20 10.04
C ALA A 11 21.29 -14.37 9.37
N SER A 12 21.22 -15.23 8.36
CA SER A 12 19.94 -15.63 7.77
C SER A 12 19.16 -16.42 8.83
N ILE A 13 18.28 -15.72 9.55
CA ILE A 13 17.14 -16.38 10.19
C ILE A 13 16.34 -16.94 9.01
N GLN A 14 16.60 -18.20 8.66
CA GLN A 14 15.74 -18.96 7.77
C GLN A 14 14.31 -18.83 8.31
N PRO A 15 13.33 -18.40 7.49
CA PRO A 15 11.94 -18.36 7.92
C PRO A 15 11.58 -19.73 8.51
N GLN A 16 11.17 -19.78 9.79
CA GLN A 16 10.84 -21.06 10.44
C GLN A 16 9.59 -21.70 9.79
N SER A 17 8.79 -20.91 9.07
CA SER A 17 7.68 -21.33 8.22
C SER A 17 7.61 -20.51 6.90
N LEU A 18 6.88 -21.01 5.89
CA LEU A 18 6.55 -20.22 4.69
C LEU A 18 5.76 -18.95 5.01
N TYR A 19 4.96 -18.97 6.09
CA TYR A 19 4.24 -17.78 6.55
C TYR A 19 5.19 -16.68 7.02
N ASP A 20 6.28 -17.04 7.68
CA ASP A 20 7.31 -16.07 8.06
C ASP A 20 7.97 -15.45 6.82
N ALA A 21 8.17 -16.23 5.76
CA ALA A 21 8.75 -15.71 4.51
C ALA A 21 7.84 -14.68 3.84
N TRP A 22 6.53 -14.98 3.71
CA TRP A 22 5.57 -14.02 3.16
C TRP A 22 5.33 -12.84 4.08
N ALA A 23 5.36 -13.04 5.40
CA ALA A 23 5.25 -11.96 6.38
C ALA A 23 6.45 -11.01 6.29
N ASP A 24 7.66 -11.55 6.11
CA ASP A 24 8.87 -10.75 5.92
C ASP A 24 8.78 -9.93 4.62
N LEU A 25 8.23 -10.48 3.53
CA LEU A 25 7.96 -9.71 2.32
C LEU A 25 6.97 -8.56 2.56
N ALA A 26 5.85 -8.80 3.25
CA ALA A 26 4.87 -7.76 3.54
C ALA A 26 5.46 -6.66 4.47
N TRP A 27 6.30 -7.04 5.44
CA TRP A 27 7.04 -6.10 6.27
C TRP A 27 8.06 -5.29 5.47
N ARG A 28 8.85 -5.94 4.60
CA ARG A 28 9.79 -5.26 3.69
C ARG A 28 9.07 -4.31 2.75
N ALA A 29 7.87 -4.63 2.27
CA ALA A 29 7.10 -3.75 1.41
C ALA A 29 6.81 -2.39 2.08
N MET A 30 6.40 -2.41 3.35
CA MET A 30 6.21 -1.18 4.14
C MET A 30 7.53 -0.40 4.31
N LEU A 31 8.63 -1.10 4.62
CA LEU A 31 9.93 -0.46 4.78
C LEU A 31 10.47 0.11 3.46
N THR A 32 10.29 -0.59 2.34
CA THR A 32 10.68 -0.13 1.01
C THR A 32 9.93 1.13 0.64
N GLU A 33 8.62 1.21 0.89
CA GLU A 33 7.85 2.41 0.61
C GLU A 33 8.31 3.60 1.45
N VAL A 34 8.47 3.45 2.77
CA VAL A 34 8.81 4.61 3.61
C VAL A 34 10.25 5.09 3.39
N ASN A 35 11.17 4.18 3.04
CA ASN A 35 12.56 4.54 2.76
C ASN A 35 12.78 5.02 1.33
N LEU A 36 11.79 4.94 0.44
CA LEU A 36 11.88 5.50 -0.90
C LEU A 36 11.88 7.03 -0.81
N SER A 37 12.74 7.73 -1.57
CA SER A 37 12.81 9.20 -1.53
C SER A 37 13.35 9.76 -2.84
N PRO A 38 12.92 10.97 -3.27
CA PRO A 38 11.86 11.81 -2.68
C PRO A 38 10.45 11.33 -3.04
N LYS A 39 9.51 11.31 -2.08
CA LYS A 39 8.10 10.96 -2.32
C LYS A 39 7.18 12.18 -2.15
N PRO A 40 6.65 12.76 -3.25
CA PRO A 40 5.92 14.02 -3.19
C PRO A 40 4.74 14.04 -2.21
N GLY A 41 4.84 14.90 -1.18
CA GLY A 41 3.81 15.11 -0.16
C GLY A 41 3.70 14.01 0.90
N LEU A 42 4.46 12.92 0.77
CA LEU A 42 4.49 11.80 1.71
C LEU A 42 5.67 11.92 2.68
N VAL A 43 5.59 11.20 3.80
CA VAL A 43 6.74 11.03 4.70
C VAL A 43 7.77 10.13 4.04
N ASP A 44 9.05 10.54 4.06
CA ASP A 44 10.17 9.77 3.53
C ASP A 44 11.47 10.00 4.33
N ARG A 45 12.63 9.65 3.77
CA ARG A 45 13.94 9.84 4.43
C ARG A 45 14.38 11.30 4.52
N LEU A 46 13.79 12.18 3.71
CA LEU A 46 14.21 13.55 3.55
C LEU A 46 13.34 14.51 4.35
N ASN A 47 12.03 14.25 4.44
CA ASN A 47 11.10 15.11 5.16
C ASN A 47 9.81 14.39 5.62
N CYS A 48 8.92 15.13 6.28
CA CYS A 48 7.64 14.63 6.79
C CYS A 48 6.48 14.83 5.79
N GLY A 49 6.77 15.18 4.54
CA GLY A 49 5.78 15.53 3.52
C GLY A 49 4.82 16.61 3.98
N ALA A 50 3.55 16.46 3.61
CA ALA A 50 2.47 17.36 4.03
C ALA A 50 2.00 17.09 5.48
N HIS A 51 2.74 16.32 6.28
CA HIS A 51 2.36 15.99 7.65
C HIS A 51 3.08 16.82 8.70
N ARG A 52 2.43 16.97 9.86
CA ARG A 52 2.99 17.64 11.05
C ARG A 52 3.00 16.74 12.28
N ASP A 53 2.36 15.58 12.16
CA ASP A 53 2.05 14.64 13.23
C ASP A 53 2.83 13.32 13.10
N MET A 54 3.63 13.15 12.05
CA MET A 54 4.36 11.91 11.77
C MET A 54 5.69 12.16 11.06
N ALA A 55 6.67 11.32 11.36
CA ALA A 55 7.99 11.32 10.74
C ALA A 55 8.43 9.88 10.40
N LEU A 56 9.55 9.75 9.69
CA LEU A 56 10.12 8.45 9.27
C LEU A 56 10.18 7.42 10.42
N ALA A 57 10.58 7.86 11.62
CA ALA A 57 10.70 6.99 12.78
C ALA A 57 9.36 6.36 13.22
N ASP A 58 8.23 7.06 13.04
CA ASP A 58 6.90 6.52 13.32
C ASP A 58 6.56 5.35 12.39
N PHE A 59 6.91 5.47 11.12
CA PHE A 59 6.67 4.42 10.13
C PHE A 59 7.53 3.19 10.40
N HIS A 60 8.78 3.35 10.83
CA HIS A 60 9.61 2.21 11.27
C HIS A 60 9.01 1.51 12.49
N ARG A 61 8.60 2.25 13.53
CA ARG A 61 7.94 1.68 14.72
C ARG A 61 6.64 0.97 14.35
N SER A 62 5.88 1.58 13.45
CA SER A 62 4.63 1.02 12.92
C SER A 62 4.87 -0.29 12.18
N ALA A 63 5.82 -0.34 11.23
CA ALA A 63 6.14 -1.55 10.47
C ALA A 63 6.57 -2.69 11.40
N GLU A 64 7.39 -2.40 12.42
CA GLU A 64 7.81 -3.40 13.41
C GLU A 64 6.63 -3.92 14.24
N ALA A 65 5.74 -3.03 14.69
CA ALA A 65 4.53 -3.44 15.42
C ALA A 65 3.61 -4.32 14.56
N ILE A 66 3.44 -3.98 13.28
CA ILE A 66 2.59 -4.70 12.33
C ILE A 66 3.19 -6.06 11.95
N ARG A 67 4.53 -6.19 11.87
CA ARG A 67 5.23 -7.43 11.49
C ARG A 67 4.71 -8.65 12.25
N HIS A 68 4.50 -8.49 13.55
CA HIS A 68 4.03 -9.54 14.47
C HIS A 68 2.59 -10.03 14.20
N TRP A 69 1.81 -9.29 13.41
CA TRP A 69 0.43 -9.63 13.05
C TRP A 69 0.30 -10.27 11.67
N LEU A 70 1.29 -10.09 10.78
CA LEU A 70 1.22 -10.57 9.39
C LEU A 70 0.98 -12.09 9.29
N PRO A 71 1.69 -12.96 10.06
CA PRO A 71 1.40 -14.40 10.04
C PRO A 71 -0.02 -14.75 10.50
N ARG A 72 -0.58 -13.98 11.45
CA ARG A 72 -1.93 -14.23 12.00
C ARG A 72 -3.02 -14.05 10.95
N PHE A 73 -2.83 -13.13 10.01
CA PHE A 73 -3.76 -12.97 8.88
C PHE A 73 -3.73 -14.21 7.98
N MET A 74 -2.54 -14.78 7.73
CA MET A 74 -2.37 -16.01 6.94
C MET A 74 -2.99 -17.21 7.66
N GLU A 75 -2.70 -17.39 8.96
CA GLU A 75 -3.29 -18.44 9.79
C GLU A 75 -4.82 -18.39 9.77
N TYR A 76 -5.40 -17.20 9.93
CA TYR A 76 -6.84 -17.02 9.83
C TYR A 76 -7.35 -17.39 8.44
N GLY A 77 -6.69 -16.91 7.37
CA GLY A 77 -7.02 -17.26 5.99
C GLY A 77 -7.05 -18.77 5.73
N ALA A 78 -6.05 -19.50 6.22
CA ALA A 78 -5.95 -20.95 6.12
C ALA A 78 -7.06 -21.68 6.89
N SER A 79 -7.46 -21.17 8.06
CA SER A 79 -8.56 -21.75 8.85
C SER A 79 -9.93 -21.59 8.19
N CYS A 80 -10.08 -20.63 7.27
CA CYS A 80 -11.37 -20.23 6.69
C CYS A 80 -11.71 -20.87 5.35
N THR A 81 -11.00 -21.92 4.92
CA THR A 81 -11.22 -22.57 3.60
C THR A 81 -12.64 -23.07 3.37
N ARG A 82 -13.36 -23.45 4.43
CA ARG A 82 -14.75 -23.91 4.38
C ARG A 82 -15.79 -22.80 4.46
N LEU A 83 -15.39 -21.56 4.77
CA LEU A 83 -16.31 -20.42 4.80
C LEU A 83 -16.55 -19.90 3.38
N PRO A 84 -17.77 -19.43 3.06
CA PRO A 84 -17.99 -18.58 1.90
C PRO A 84 -16.99 -17.41 1.92
N PRO A 85 -16.28 -17.11 0.81
CA PRO A 85 -15.27 -16.06 0.78
C PRO A 85 -15.75 -14.71 1.34
N GLU A 86 -16.97 -14.30 1.03
CA GLU A 86 -17.59 -13.05 1.49
C GLU A 86 -17.81 -12.98 3.01
N SER A 87 -17.76 -14.11 3.71
CA SER A 87 -17.88 -14.19 5.17
C SER A 87 -16.52 -14.06 5.88
N VAL A 88 -15.40 -14.19 5.16
CA VAL A 88 -14.04 -14.17 5.73
C VAL A 88 -13.73 -12.82 6.36
N LEU A 89 -14.13 -11.73 5.69
CA LEU A 89 -13.83 -10.36 6.13
C LEU A 89 -14.40 -10.06 7.52
N ALA A 90 -15.52 -10.67 7.91
CA ALA A 90 -16.12 -10.45 9.23
C ALA A 90 -15.18 -10.86 10.37
N GLY A 91 -14.47 -11.99 10.24
CA GLY A 91 -13.49 -12.41 11.24
C GLY A 91 -12.08 -11.83 11.03
N LEU A 92 -11.75 -11.31 9.85
CA LEU A 92 -10.53 -10.50 9.66
C LEU A 92 -10.59 -9.16 10.41
N ARG A 93 -11.79 -8.59 10.61
CA ARG A 93 -11.95 -7.26 11.23
C ARG A 93 -11.38 -7.17 12.65
N PRO A 94 -11.73 -8.04 13.61
CA PRO A 94 -11.11 -8.00 14.94
C PRO A 94 -9.59 -8.09 14.90
N LEU A 95 -9.05 -8.90 13.98
CA LEU A 95 -7.61 -9.05 13.80
C LEU A 95 -6.96 -7.76 13.26
N GLY A 96 -7.58 -7.16 12.24
CA GLY A 96 -7.19 -5.85 11.71
C GLY A 96 -7.23 -4.75 12.75
N MET A 97 -8.31 -4.66 13.53
CA MET A 97 -8.45 -3.68 14.61
C MET A 97 -7.39 -3.86 15.71
N ALA A 98 -7.04 -5.11 16.05
CA ALA A 98 -6.00 -5.39 17.02
C ALA A 98 -4.60 -5.02 16.50
N CYS A 99 -4.34 -5.26 15.21
CA CYS A 99 -3.13 -4.82 14.52
C CYS A 99 -3.04 -3.28 14.47
N GLU A 100 -4.13 -2.58 14.10
CA GLU A 100 -4.22 -1.12 14.15
C GLU A 100 -3.93 -0.58 15.56
N ALA A 101 -4.51 -1.20 16.59
CA ALA A 101 -4.26 -0.79 17.97
C ALA A 101 -2.80 -0.99 18.39
N ALA A 102 -2.13 -2.04 17.92
CA ALA A 102 -0.70 -2.25 18.15
C ALA A 102 0.15 -1.19 17.44
N MET A 103 -0.19 -0.87 16.18
CA MET A 103 0.42 0.23 15.45
C MET A 103 0.27 1.56 16.21
N PHE A 104 -0.95 1.95 16.58
CA PHE A 104 -1.21 3.20 17.31
C PHE A 104 -0.45 3.28 18.63
N ARG A 105 -0.33 2.17 19.38
CA ARG A 105 0.49 2.15 20.61
C ARG A 105 1.96 2.40 20.31
N ALA A 106 2.51 1.78 19.26
CA ALA A 106 3.91 1.95 18.88
C ALA A 106 4.23 3.35 18.32
N THR A 107 3.22 4.05 17.81
CA THR A 107 3.36 5.38 17.19
C THR A 107 2.75 6.50 18.03
N ALA A 108 2.48 6.28 19.31
CA ALA A 108 1.88 7.27 20.20
C ALA A 108 0.57 7.92 19.66
N GLY A 109 -0.25 7.13 18.96
CA GLY A 109 -1.55 7.54 18.42
C GLY A 109 -1.52 8.02 16.98
N VAL A 110 -0.37 8.01 16.32
CA VAL A 110 -0.22 8.48 14.93
C VAL A 110 -0.70 7.43 13.92
N ASN A 111 -1.48 7.87 12.94
CA ASN A 111 -2.04 7.03 11.89
C ASN A 111 -1.07 6.89 10.70
N THR A 112 -0.16 5.91 10.73
CA THR A 112 0.82 5.65 9.67
C THR A 112 0.28 4.66 8.61
N HIS A 113 0.41 3.35 8.86
CA HIS A 113 0.14 2.27 7.90
C HIS A 113 -1.27 1.68 7.99
N LYS A 114 -2.29 2.46 8.41
CA LYS A 114 -3.65 1.90 8.57
C LYS A 114 -4.22 1.34 7.26
N GLY A 115 -4.00 2.03 6.14
CA GLY A 115 -4.40 1.52 4.83
C GLY A 115 -3.59 0.30 4.41
N SER A 116 -2.29 0.28 4.72
CA SER A 116 -1.43 -0.89 4.46
C SER A 116 -1.83 -2.10 5.30
N ILE A 117 -2.25 -1.94 6.56
CA ILE A 117 -2.80 -3.03 7.39
C ILE A 117 -4.04 -3.63 6.71
N PHE A 118 -4.93 -2.80 6.19
CA PHE A 118 -6.11 -3.28 5.46
C PHE A 118 -5.71 -4.08 4.23
N SER A 119 -4.89 -3.50 3.35
CA SER A 119 -4.53 -4.14 2.07
C SER A 119 -3.65 -5.38 2.25
N LEU A 120 -2.57 -5.28 3.02
CA LEU A 120 -1.67 -6.40 3.30
C LEU A 120 -2.35 -7.47 4.16
N GLY A 121 -3.21 -7.10 5.11
CA GLY A 121 -3.97 -8.07 5.91
C GLY A 121 -4.88 -8.94 5.04
N LEU A 122 -5.56 -8.33 4.06
CA LEU A 122 -6.36 -9.07 3.07
C LEU A 122 -5.51 -10.00 2.20
N LEU A 123 -4.38 -9.51 1.69
CA LEU A 123 -3.50 -10.31 0.83
C LEU A 123 -2.81 -11.44 1.61
N CYS A 124 -2.42 -11.21 2.87
CA CYS A 124 -1.91 -12.25 3.76
C CYS A 124 -2.98 -13.31 4.04
N ALA A 125 -4.23 -12.92 4.30
CA ALA A 125 -5.32 -13.87 4.44
C ALA A 125 -5.57 -14.67 3.15
N ALA A 126 -5.44 -14.02 1.98
CA ALA A 126 -5.55 -14.69 0.69
C ALA A 126 -4.44 -15.73 0.50
N ILE A 127 -3.19 -15.40 0.86
CA ILE A 127 -2.05 -16.35 0.86
C ILE A 127 -2.40 -17.58 1.69
N GLY A 128 -2.80 -17.40 2.94
CA GLY A 128 -3.12 -18.51 3.84
C GLY A 128 -4.23 -19.41 3.30
N ARG A 129 -5.30 -18.82 2.75
CA ARG A 129 -6.42 -19.56 2.16
C ARG A 129 -6.00 -20.34 0.92
N LEU A 130 -5.29 -19.69 -0.02
CA LEU A 130 -4.83 -20.33 -1.26
C LEU A 130 -3.83 -21.45 -0.97
N TYR A 131 -2.90 -21.22 -0.04
CA TYR A 131 -1.93 -22.22 0.39
C TYR A 131 -2.62 -23.47 0.94
N GLN A 132 -3.59 -23.30 1.85
CA GLN A 132 -4.35 -24.41 2.42
C GLN A 132 -5.18 -25.17 1.36
N LEU A 133 -5.68 -24.46 0.34
CA LEU A 133 -6.42 -25.04 -0.79
C LEU A 133 -5.51 -25.62 -1.88
N ARG A 134 -4.18 -25.53 -1.74
CA ARG A 134 -3.20 -25.91 -2.77
C ARG A 134 -3.46 -25.23 -4.12
N GLN A 135 -3.85 -23.96 -4.07
CA GLN A 135 -4.06 -23.12 -5.25
C GLN A 135 -2.83 -22.23 -5.51
N PRO A 136 -2.61 -21.79 -6.76
CA PRO A 136 -1.47 -20.94 -7.09
C PRO A 136 -1.46 -19.63 -6.31
N ILE A 137 -0.30 -19.26 -5.76
CA ILE A 137 -0.08 -17.98 -5.07
C ILE A 137 0.62 -17.04 -6.05
N ALA A 138 -0.17 -16.26 -6.77
CA ALA A 138 0.27 -15.28 -7.76
C ALA A 138 -0.49 -13.96 -7.57
N ALA A 139 -0.01 -12.88 -8.19
CA ALA A 139 -0.61 -11.56 -8.01
C ALA A 139 -2.11 -11.55 -8.34
N GLU A 140 -2.48 -12.17 -9.46
CA GLU A 140 -3.85 -12.23 -9.96
C GLU A 140 -4.75 -13.06 -9.03
N THR A 141 -4.28 -14.23 -8.57
CA THR A 141 -5.08 -15.10 -7.68
C THR A 141 -5.23 -14.50 -6.28
N LEU A 142 -4.19 -13.83 -5.77
CA LEU A 142 -4.24 -13.12 -4.50
C LEU A 142 -5.22 -11.95 -4.52
N CYS A 143 -5.14 -11.10 -5.54
CA CYS A 143 -6.04 -9.96 -5.69
C CYS A 143 -7.48 -10.41 -5.94
N ALA A 144 -7.71 -11.46 -6.73
CA ALA A 144 -9.04 -12.03 -6.92
C ALA A 144 -9.63 -12.60 -5.61
N THR A 145 -8.81 -13.32 -4.83
CA THR A 145 -9.24 -13.85 -3.52
C THR A 145 -9.56 -12.73 -2.53
N ALA A 146 -8.75 -11.68 -2.50
CA ALA A 146 -9.02 -10.49 -1.67
C ALA A 146 -10.33 -9.77 -2.09
N ALA A 147 -10.61 -9.71 -3.40
CA ALA A 147 -11.86 -9.19 -3.93
C ALA A 147 -13.07 -10.00 -3.46
N ASP A 148 -12.96 -11.33 -3.49
CA ASP A 148 -14.00 -12.23 -3.01
C ASP A 148 -14.29 -12.03 -1.50
N PHE A 149 -13.24 -11.82 -0.68
CA PHE A 149 -13.42 -11.47 0.73
C PHE A 149 -14.17 -10.15 0.90
N CYS A 150 -13.96 -9.20 -0.01
CA CYS A 150 -14.53 -7.86 0.04
C CYS A 150 -15.86 -7.72 -0.70
N ARG A 151 -16.43 -8.80 -1.25
CA ARG A 151 -17.67 -8.74 -2.03
C ARG A 151 -18.82 -8.10 -1.25
N GLY A 152 -19.40 -7.03 -1.80
CA GLY A 152 -20.45 -6.22 -1.21
C GLY A 152 -19.97 -5.15 -0.22
N LEU A 153 -18.65 -4.98 -0.02
CA LEU A 153 -18.08 -4.07 0.99
C LEU A 153 -18.45 -2.61 0.72
N THR A 154 -18.25 -2.10 -0.50
CA THR A 154 -18.58 -0.71 -0.83
C THR A 154 -20.07 -0.42 -0.69
N THR A 155 -20.93 -1.36 -1.10
CA THR A 155 -22.38 -1.18 -0.93
C THR A 155 -22.78 -1.15 0.54
N ARG A 156 -22.27 -2.08 1.36
CA ARG A 156 -22.58 -2.12 2.80
C ARG A 156 -22.03 -0.91 3.56
N GLU A 157 -20.83 -0.44 3.23
CA GLU A 157 -20.15 0.56 4.06
C GLU A 157 -20.13 1.99 3.51
N LEU A 158 -20.24 2.17 2.19
CA LEU A 158 -20.20 3.50 1.57
C LEU A 158 -21.59 3.98 1.15
N ARG A 159 -22.48 3.07 0.71
CA ARG A 159 -23.83 3.43 0.25
C ARG A 159 -24.88 3.48 1.37
N GLN A 160 -24.73 2.67 2.42
CA GLN A 160 -25.69 2.69 3.54
C GLN A 160 -25.48 3.94 4.39
N ASN A 161 -26.47 4.84 4.36
CA ASN A 161 -26.45 6.11 5.09
C ASN A 161 -26.70 5.87 6.58
N ASN A 162 -25.65 6.07 7.39
CA ASN A 162 -25.80 6.23 8.83
C ASN A 162 -25.90 7.73 9.15
N LEU A 163 -26.59 8.09 10.24
CA LEU A 163 -26.83 9.48 10.66
C LEU A 163 -25.55 10.31 10.85
N GLN A 164 -24.40 9.66 11.04
CA GLN A 164 -23.07 10.31 11.00
C GLN A 164 -22.21 9.67 9.91
N LEU A 165 -22.00 10.41 8.82
CA LEU A 165 -21.17 9.96 7.70
C LEU A 165 -19.68 9.98 8.08
N THR A 166 -19.03 8.83 7.98
CA THR A 166 -17.57 8.72 8.04
C THR A 166 -16.93 9.56 6.92
N ALA A 167 -15.65 9.94 7.06
CA ALA A 167 -14.95 10.70 6.03
C ALA A 167 -14.98 10.00 4.65
N GLY A 168 -14.83 8.67 4.63
CA GLY A 168 -14.94 7.88 3.41
C GLY A 168 -16.34 7.89 2.78
N GLN A 169 -17.41 7.84 3.59
CA GLN A 169 -18.78 7.97 3.08
C GLN A 169 -19.05 9.36 2.50
N ARG A 170 -18.55 10.42 3.15
CA ARG A 170 -18.65 11.80 2.63
C ARG A 170 -17.96 11.94 1.27
N LEU A 171 -16.72 11.46 1.15
CA LEU A 171 -15.98 11.51 -0.12
C LEU A 171 -16.63 10.65 -1.21
N TYR A 172 -17.20 9.50 -0.85
CA TYR A 172 -17.95 8.67 -1.79
C TYR A 172 -19.20 9.40 -2.31
N GLN A 173 -19.98 10.04 -1.45
CA GLN A 173 -21.16 10.79 -1.86
C GLN A 173 -20.83 12.03 -2.70
N GLN A 174 -19.78 12.77 -2.32
CA GLN A 174 -19.43 14.03 -2.98
C GLN A 174 -18.69 13.83 -4.30
N LEU A 175 -17.81 12.82 -4.38
CA LEU A 175 -16.85 12.67 -5.48
C LEU A 175 -16.89 11.28 -6.14
N GLY A 176 -17.73 10.35 -5.67
CA GLY A 176 -17.78 8.97 -6.17
C GLY A 176 -16.57 8.11 -5.79
N LEU A 177 -15.69 8.60 -4.91
CA LEU A 177 -14.44 7.92 -4.55
C LEU A 177 -14.70 6.78 -3.56
N THR A 178 -14.40 5.55 -3.97
CA THR A 178 -14.54 4.35 -3.14
C THR A 178 -13.32 4.09 -2.24
N GLY A 179 -12.16 4.65 -2.60
CA GLY A 179 -10.90 4.51 -1.87
C GLY A 179 -10.42 3.05 -1.75
N ALA A 180 -9.64 2.77 -0.70
CA ALA A 180 -9.04 1.44 -0.48
C ALA A 180 -10.07 0.29 -0.46
N ARG A 181 -11.30 0.54 0.01
CA ARG A 181 -12.38 -0.45 -0.01
C ARG A 181 -12.79 -0.85 -1.42
N GLY A 182 -12.88 0.13 -2.32
CA GLY A 182 -13.22 -0.13 -3.72
C GLY A 182 -12.10 -0.82 -4.47
N GLU A 183 -10.86 -0.40 -4.24
CA GLU A 183 -9.70 -1.11 -4.80
C GLU A 183 -9.68 -2.56 -4.34
N ALA A 184 -9.83 -2.84 -3.04
CA ALA A 184 -9.86 -4.19 -2.52
C ALA A 184 -11.02 -5.03 -3.09
N GLU A 185 -12.25 -4.50 -3.10
CA GLU A 185 -13.43 -5.19 -3.66
C GLU A 185 -13.32 -5.45 -5.17
N ALA A 186 -12.61 -4.60 -5.91
CA ALA A 186 -12.37 -4.77 -7.34
C ALA A 186 -11.12 -5.63 -7.66
N GLY A 187 -10.37 -6.08 -6.65
CA GLY A 187 -9.14 -6.86 -6.83
C GLY A 187 -7.95 -6.03 -7.27
N TYR A 188 -7.78 -4.84 -6.69
CA TYR A 188 -6.67 -3.90 -6.91
C TYR A 188 -6.37 -3.63 -8.39
N PRO A 189 -7.36 -3.15 -9.18
CA PRO A 189 -7.20 -2.94 -10.61
C PRO A 189 -6.06 -1.97 -10.95
N LEU A 190 -5.81 -0.94 -10.13
CA LEU A 190 -4.68 -0.03 -10.34
C LEU A 190 -3.33 -0.75 -10.24
N VAL A 191 -3.22 -1.72 -9.34
CA VAL A 191 -1.99 -2.51 -9.19
C VAL A 191 -1.85 -3.51 -10.34
N ILE A 192 -2.86 -4.36 -10.55
CA ILE A 192 -2.78 -5.47 -11.50
C ILE A 192 -2.68 -4.99 -12.95
N ARG A 193 -3.40 -3.93 -13.32
CA ARG A 193 -3.46 -3.46 -14.72
C ARG A 193 -2.41 -2.41 -15.06
N HIS A 194 -1.90 -1.68 -14.07
CA HIS A 194 -1.02 -0.53 -14.30
C HIS A 194 0.29 -0.63 -13.53
N ALA A 195 0.26 -0.53 -12.20
CA ALA A 195 1.48 -0.33 -11.42
C ALA A 195 2.44 -1.54 -11.45
N LEU A 196 1.92 -2.77 -11.31
CA LEU A 196 2.75 -3.98 -11.30
C LEU A 196 3.38 -4.28 -12.67
N PRO A 197 2.64 -4.25 -13.80
CA PRO A 197 3.24 -4.37 -15.13
C PRO A 197 4.28 -3.28 -15.40
N HIS A 198 3.97 -2.03 -15.01
CA HIS A 198 4.87 -0.89 -15.20
C HIS A 198 6.18 -1.09 -14.43
N TYR A 199 6.11 -1.38 -13.14
CA TYR A 199 7.28 -1.62 -12.30
C TYR A 199 8.16 -2.75 -12.85
N ARG A 200 7.55 -3.89 -13.21
CA ARG A 200 8.25 -5.04 -13.79
C ARG A 200 8.92 -4.69 -15.13
N ALA A 201 8.26 -3.91 -15.98
CA ALA A 201 8.82 -3.49 -17.26
C ALA A 201 10.05 -2.60 -17.07
N LEU A 202 10.04 -1.69 -16.09
CA LEU A 202 11.21 -0.86 -15.76
C LEU A 202 12.38 -1.70 -15.27
N LEU A 203 12.13 -2.66 -14.38
CA LEU A 203 13.17 -3.59 -13.91
C LEU A 203 13.74 -4.43 -15.07
N ALA A 204 12.90 -4.92 -15.97
CA ALA A 204 13.33 -5.69 -17.14
C ALA A 204 14.20 -4.86 -18.11
N GLN A 205 14.03 -3.54 -18.12
CA GLN A 205 14.89 -2.60 -18.86
C GLN A 205 16.22 -2.30 -18.13
N GLY A 206 16.48 -2.92 -16.98
CA GLY A 206 17.66 -2.65 -16.16
C GLY A 206 17.61 -1.33 -15.41
N ARG A 207 16.42 -0.74 -15.23
CA ARG A 207 16.26 0.47 -14.41
C ARG A 207 16.62 0.16 -12.96
N ASP A 208 17.24 1.13 -12.30
CA ASP A 208 17.42 1.10 -10.85
C ASP A 208 16.08 0.84 -10.13
N PRO A 209 16.01 -0.09 -9.17
CA PRO A 209 14.77 -0.44 -8.50
C PRO A 209 14.11 0.71 -7.71
N GLU A 210 14.87 1.62 -7.10
CA GLU A 210 14.31 2.78 -6.41
C GLU A 210 13.72 3.77 -7.42
N LEU A 211 14.44 4.07 -8.51
CA LEU A 211 13.91 4.93 -9.58
C LEU A 211 12.65 4.33 -10.23
N ALA A 212 12.62 3.01 -10.44
CA ALA A 212 11.46 2.32 -10.97
C ALA A 212 10.25 2.42 -10.03
N LEU A 213 10.45 2.35 -8.71
CA LEU A 213 9.38 2.54 -7.73
C LEU A 213 8.90 4.00 -7.68
N LEU A 214 9.80 4.98 -7.76
CA LEU A 214 9.44 6.39 -7.81
C LEU A 214 8.59 6.71 -9.06
N ASP A 215 8.98 6.18 -10.21
CA ASP A 215 8.22 6.31 -11.46
C ASP A 215 6.84 5.61 -11.35
N THR A 216 6.79 4.45 -10.67
CA THR A 216 5.54 3.72 -10.40
C THR A 216 4.64 4.48 -9.42
N LEU A 217 5.21 5.18 -8.44
CA LEU A 217 4.45 6.06 -7.54
C LEU A 217 3.80 7.21 -8.30
N LEU A 218 4.52 7.85 -9.24
CA LEU A 218 3.92 8.86 -10.12
C LEU A 218 2.77 8.28 -10.95
N LEU A 219 2.92 7.07 -11.48
CA LEU A 219 1.84 6.39 -12.21
C LEU A 219 0.61 6.23 -11.31
N LEU A 220 0.78 5.71 -10.10
CA LEU A 220 -0.31 5.57 -9.13
C LEU A 220 -0.94 6.93 -8.78
N MET A 221 -0.14 7.96 -8.54
CA MET A 221 -0.62 9.32 -8.25
C MET A 221 -1.41 9.95 -9.40
N SER A 222 -1.09 9.61 -10.66
CA SER A 222 -1.80 10.11 -11.83
C SER A 222 -3.17 9.44 -12.07
N LEU A 223 -3.37 8.23 -11.54
CA LEU A 223 -4.57 7.42 -11.78
C LEU A 223 -5.49 7.30 -10.56
N ASN A 224 -4.92 7.22 -9.36
CA ASN A 224 -5.65 6.90 -8.16
C ASN A 224 -6.58 8.04 -7.74
N GLY A 225 -7.84 7.70 -7.47
CA GLY A 225 -8.80 8.58 -6.81
C GLY A 225 -8.51 8.68 -5.31
N ASP A 226 -7.32 9.18 -4.96
CA ASP A 226 -6.77 9.10 -3.62
C ASP A 226 -7.61 9.90 -2.61
N THR A 227 -8.26 9.18 -1.70
CA THR A 227 -9.13 9.78 -0.68
C THR A 227 -8.37 10.60 0.36
N ASN A 228 -7.08 10.33 0.60
CA ASN A 228 -6.28 11.15 1.51
C ASN A 228 -6.02 12.53 0.89
N VAL A 229 -5.72 12.58 -0.40
CA VAL A 229 -5.56 13.83 -1.14
C VAL A 229 -6.89 14.58 -1.19
N ALA A 230 -7.97 13.91 -1.57
CA ALA A 230 -9.30 14.51 -1.66
C ALA A 230 -9.79 15.03 -0.30
N SER A 231 -9.45 14.37 0.81
CA SER A 231 -9.82 14.83 2.16
C SER A 231 -9.16 16.15 2.56
N ARG A 232 -8.00 16.47 1.98
CA ARG A 232 -7.21 17.67 2.31
C ARG A 232 -7.41 18.80 1.30
N GLY A 233 -7.36 18.46 0.00
CA GLY A 233 -7.41 19.41 -1.10
C GLY A 233 -8.70 19.40 -1.91
N GLY A 234 -9.69 18.58 -1.54
CA GLY A 234 -10.92 18.40 -2.30
C GLY A 234 -10.67 17.83 -3.71
N ALA A 235 -11.67 17.98 -4.58
CA ALA A 235 -11.58 17.52 -5.96
C ALA A 235 -10.49 18.26 -6.76
N ASP A 236 -10.27 19.55 -6.48
CA ASP A 236 -9.25 20.36 -7.14
C ASP A 236 -7.84 19.91 -6.80
N GLY A 237 -7.57 19.66 -5.51
CA GLY A 237 -6.28 19.13 -5.07
C GLY A 237 -5.97 17.75 -5.67
N LEU A 238 -6.97 16.87 -5.72
CA LEU A 238 -6.83 15.55 -6.36
C LEU A 238 -6.53 15.69 -7.85
N ARG A 239 -7.31 16.49 -8.59
CA ARG A 239 -7.08 16.74 -10.03
C ARG A 239 -5.71 17.35 -10.28
N TRP A 240 -5.31 18.33 -9.48
CA TRP A 240 -4.00 18.98 -9.61
C TRP A 240 -2.87 17.96 -9.43
N LEU A 241 -2.95 17.12 -8.39
CA LEU A 241 -1.95 16.08 -8.13
C LEU A 241 -1.84 15.12 -9.32
N GLN A 242 -2.97 14.63 -9.81
CA GLN A 242 -3.03 13.70 -10.93
C GLN A 242 -2.42 14.30 -12.19
N GLN A 243 -2.73 15.57 -12.48
CA GLN A 243 -2.18 16.31 -13.62
C GLN A 243 -0.67 16.52 -13.50
N GLN A 244 -0.16 16.91 -12.33
CA GLN A 244 1.28 17.09 -12.15
C GLN A 244 2.04 15.76 -12.32
N ALA A 245 1.53 14.68 -11.74
CA ALA A 245 2.13 13.35 -11.89
C ALA A 245 2.10 12.88 -13.37
N ALA A 246 0.98 13.10 -14.07
CA ALA A 246 0.86 12.79 -15.50
C ALA A 246 1.85 13.59 -16.36
N VAL A 247 2.04 14.89 -16.08
CA VAL A 247 3.01 15.75 -16.79
C VAL A 247 4.42 15.20 -16.64
N LEU A 248 4.82 14.81 -15.43
CA LEU A 248 6.16 14.24 -15.19
C LEU A 248 6.35 12.92 -15.95
N LEU A 249 5.34 12.04 -15.97
CA LEU A 249 5.38 10.80 -16.75
C LEU A 249 5.50 11.08 -18.26
N HIS A 250 4.74 12.05 -18.78
CA HIS A 250 4.81 12.46 -20.19
C HIS A 250 6.15 13.10 -20.57
N GLN A 251 6.86 13.72 -19.62
CA GLN A 251 8.20 14.27 -19.82
C GLN A 251 9.31 13.21 -19.78
N GLY A 252 8.94 11.94 -19.65
CA GLY A 252 9.87 10.82 -19.62
C GLY A 252 9.95 10.12 -18.27
N GLY A 253 9.29 10.63 -17.22
CA GLY A 253 9.29 10.02 -15.90
C GLY A 253 10.66 10.04 -15.20
N ILE A 254 10.87 9.13 -14.25
CA ILE A 254 12.06 9.05 -13.42
C ILE A 254 12.96 7.93 -13.93
N ARG A 255 14.06 8.31 -14.59
CA ARG A 255 14.90 7.38 -15.35
C ARG A 255 16.31 7.33 -14.81
N THR A 256 16.81 8.45 -14.32
CA THR A 256 18.16 8.66 -13.83
C THR A 256 18.11 9.46 -12.52
N PRO A 257 19.20 9.46 -11.72
CA PRO A 257 19.28 10.28 -10.52
C PRO A 257 19.09 11.78 -10.77
N ASP A 258 19.43 12.27 -11.96
CA ASP A 258 19.26 13.69 -12.32
C ASP A 258 17.78 14.09 -12.42
N ASP A 259 16.88 13.14 -12.71
CA ASP A 259 15.43 13.38 -12.78
C ASP A 259 14.80 13.62 -11.40
N LEU A 260 15.51 13.29 -10.30
CA LEU A 260 15.00 13.46 -8.93
C LEU A 260 14.73 14.92 -8.58
N VAL A 261 15.37 15.88 -9.26
CA VAL A 261 15.08 17.31 -9.12
C VAL A 261 13.61 17.63 -9.39
N TYR A 262 12.96 16.92 -10.32
CA TYR A 262 11.56 17.12 -10.63
C TYR A 262 10.65 16.64 -9.50
N LEU A 263 10.99 15.52 -8.87
CA LEU A 263 10.27 15.02 -7.70
C LEU A 263 10.47 15.91 -6.48
N HIS A 264 11.67 16.45 -6.24
CA HIS A 264 11.88 17.42 -5.17
C HIS A 264 11.00 18.67 -5.36
N ARG A 265 10.89 19.17 -6.58
CA ARG A 265 10.01 20.30 -6.89
C ARG A 265 8.55 19.93 -6.67
N PHE A 266 8.12 18.76 -7.15
CA PHE A 266 6.75 18.30 -6.98
C PHE A 266 6.40 18.04 -5.52
N ASP A 267 7.36 17.55 -4.73
CA ASP A 267 7.24 17.37 -3.29
C ASP A 267 6.96 18.69 -2.57
N GLN A 268 7.78 19.71 -2.81
CA GLN A 268 7.56 21.04 -2.24
C GLN A 268 6.16 21.59 -2.59
N GLN A 269 5.73 21.43 -3.84
CA GLN A 269 4.41 21.87 -4.27
C GLN A 269 3.26 21.11 -3.58
N CYS A 270 3.43 19.81 -3.31
CA CYS A 270 2.48 19.02 -2.55
C CYS A 270 2.43 19.46 -1.08
N ILE A 271 3.59 19.70 -0.46
CA ILE A 271 3.70 20.19 0.92
C ILE A 271 3.01 21.56 1.08
N GLU A 272 3.29 22.51 0.17
CA GLU A 272 2.65 23.84 0.15
C GLU A 272 1.13 23.76 0.04
N ARG A 273 0.61 22.78 -0.72
CA ARG A 273 -0.82 22.55 -0.90
C ARG A 273 -1.43 21.64 0.16
N ASN A 274 -0.64 21.17 1.13
CA ASN A 274 -1.03 20.19 2.13
C ASN A 274 -1.65 18.91 1.50
N LEU A 275 -1.08 18.40 0.41
CA LEU A 275 -1.54 17.19 -0.28
C LEU A 275 -0.64 16.02 0.10
N SER A 276 -1.25 14.92 0.57
CA SER A 276 -0.56 13.68 0.91
C SER A 276 -1.23 12.49 0.20
N PRO A 277 -0.57 11.88 -0.80
CA PRO A 277 -1.09 10.76 -1.58
C PRO A 277 -0.92 9.40 -0.87
N GLY A 278 -1.42 9.30 0.37
CA GLY A 278 -1.24 8.09 1.18
C GLY A 278 -1.94 6.85 0.61
N GLY A 279 -3.05 7.00 -0.13
CA GLY A 279 -3.68 5.88 -0.83
C GLY A 279 -2.78 5.34 -1.95
N SER A 280 -2.08 6.22 -2.67
CA SER A 280 -1.09 5.80 -3.67
C SER A 280 0.15 5.15 -3.05
N ALA A 281 0.58 5.59 -1.86
CA ALA A 281 1.61 4.92 -1.08
C ALA A 281 1.21 3.47 -0.71
N ASP A 282 -0.01 3.28 -0.21
CA ASP A 282 -0.53 1.94 0.10
C ASP A 282 -0.57 1.02 -1.12
N LEU A 283 -0.95 1.55 -2.29
CA LEU A 283 -0.92 0.80 -3.55
C LEU A 283 0.51 0.50 -4.03
N LEU A 284 1.49 1.37 -3.73
CA LEU A 284 2.90 1.11 -4.02
C LEU A 284 3.44 -0.04 -3.15
N ILE A 285 3.06 -0.10 -1.87
CA ILE A 285 3.36 -1.22 -0.97
C ILE A 285 2.80 -2.52 -1.55
N VAL A 286 1.53 -2.53 -1.97
CA VAL A 286 0.91 -3.70 -2.62
C VAL A 286 1.65 -4.07 -3.90
N THR A 287 2.00 -3.09 -4.73
CA THR A 287 2.73 -3.31 -5.98
C THR A 287 4.07 -3.99 -5.74
N TRP A 288 4.88 -3.48 -4.81
CA TRP A 288 6.16 -4.08 -4.48
C TRP A 288 5.99 -5.48 -3.90
N PHE A 289 5.06 -5.66 -2.95
CA PHE A 289 4.77 -6.96 -2.35
C PHE A 289 4.43 -8.03 -3.40
N LEU A 290 3.52 -7.72 -4.32
CA LEU A 290 3.13 -8.63 -5.41
C LEU A 290 4.25 -8.85 -6.45
N ALA A 291 5.16 -7.89 -6.61
CA ALA A 291 6.34 -8.08 -7.45
C ALA A 291 7.32 -9.09 -6.85
N GLN A 292 7.43 -9.17 -5.52
CA GLN A 292 8.33 -10.09 -4.84
C GLN A 292 7.70 -11.46 -4.50
N ILE A 293 6.37 -11.60 -4.60
CA ILE A 293 5.66 -12.79 -4.08
C ILE A 293 6.16 -14.12 -4.67
N SER A 294 6.57 -14.12 -5.94
CA SER A 294 7.07 -15.31 -6.64
C SER A 294 8.48 -15.75 -6.19
N GLN A 295 9.15 -14.98 -5.33
CA GLN A 295 10.47 -15.34 -4.80
C GLN A 295 10.39 -16.35 -3.65
N VAL A 296 9.22 -16.51 -3.04
CA VAL A 296 9.00 -17.54 -2.02
C VAL A 296 8.62 -18.83 -2.72
N ASN A 297 9.56 -19.78 -2.77
CA ASN A 297 9.32 -21.13 -3.27
C ASN A 297 8.40 -21.88 -2.29
N HIS A 298 7.24 -22.36 -2.75
CA HIS A 298 6.20 -22.98 -1.94
C HIS A 298 5.58 -24.19 -2.64
#